data_AF-A0A409X5V9-F1
#
_entry.id   AF-A0A409X5V9-F1
#
_cell.length_a   1.000
_cell.length_b   1.000
_cell.length_c   1.000
_cell.angle_alpha   90.00
_cell.angle_beta   90.00
_cell.angle_gamma   90.00
#
_symmetry.space_group_name_H-M   'P 1'
#
loop_
_entity.id
_entity.type
_entity.pdbx_description
1 polymer ?
#
loop_
_entity_poly.entity_id
_entity_poly.type
_entity_poly.pdbx_seq_one_letter_code
_entity_poly.pdbx_strand_id
1 'polypeptide(L)'
;MAYRMSGNDPRQGSAFNELVFNPTFRPDIARPYHLPGTPEFAAAQAALQQELRGRSEQVNGDASTESSDNAAVAPPATQPADIPQVEATQVARQSSLDTLFFVLVTIEYTKPSKQGSTTRGNARPSRTTESHNTASQVQVLRMNRQQFMHSALSAFNLQNVYDLNGINGPSFKICWSGSVGGQTRAPTVSNNDGWASIKSQLQAAVDRPRSKLDTVSVTFDLDAMDKFKNAPYVMLSANMASAAAQPALNGDPLSHAAPELAFGTHVPTADSFTPQQQACATAAAEIRAHWACEQHGDACYVQADSTHVQLNRLRLNSWACAIVAGNCVASDPPPADLLLTWTGGAAGVGSSISKPRGRTGPRSASIHIPPAPTSVPTTSDSTSLLFASVATLM
;
A
#
# COMPACT_ATOMS: atom_id res chain seq x y z
N MET A 1 -54.78 26.67 24.91
CA MET A 1 -54.68 26.26 23.50
C MET A 1 -53.48 26.97 22.88
N ALA A 2 -52.37 26.27 22.69
CA ALA A 2 -51.25 26.69 21.84
C ALA A 2 -50.41 25.44 21.54
N TYR A 3 -50.50 24.95 20.29
CA TYR A 3 -49.66 23.86 19.80
C TYR A 3 -48.30 24.42 19.38
N ARG A 4 -47.23 23.89 19.98
CA ARG A 4 -45.84 24.20 19.63
C ARG A 4 -45.37 23.13 18.63
N MET A 5 -45.34 23.46 17.35
CA MET A 5 -44.79 22.61 16.29
C MET A 5 -43.26 22.54 16.44
N SER A 6 -42.73 21.37 16.79
CA SER A 6 -41.29 21.09 16.74
C SER A 6 -40.96 20.51 15.37
N GLY A 7 -40.33 21.31 14.52
CA GLY A 7 -39.70 20.85 13.29
C GLY A 7 -38.32 20.29 13.60
N ASN A 8 -38.15 18.98 13.42
CA ASN A 8 -36.87 18.35 13.16
C ASN A 8 -37.15 16.99 12.52
N ASP A 9 -37.07 16.96 11.19
CA ASP A 9 -37.23 15.76 10.38
C ASP A 9 -35.83 15.28 9.97
N PRO A 10 -35.27 14.23 10.59
CA PRO A 10 -33.88 13.85 10.39
C PRO A 10 -33.75 12.83 9.25
N ARG A 11 -34.20 13.15 8.02
CA ARG A 11 -34.03 12.25 6.86
C ARG A 11 -33.87 12.95 5.50
N GLN A 12 -33.17 14.08 5.43
CA GLN A 12 -32.61 14.52 4.14
C GLN A 12 -31.32 13.74 3.86
N GLY A 13 -31.47 12.62 3.14
CA GLY A 13 -30.34 11.95 2.50
C GLY A 13 -29.70 12.88 1.47
N SER A 14 -28.38 12.80 1.34
CA SER A 14 -27.60 13.53 0.34
C SER A 14 -28.21 13.36 -1.07
N ALA A 15 -28.37 14.46 -1.82
CA ALA A 15 -28.85 14.48 -3.20
C ALA A 15 -28.08 13.53 -4.14
N PHE A 16 -26.87 13.11 -3.74
CA PHE A 16 -26.08 12.14 -4.46
C PHE A 16 -26.64 10.70 -4.36
N ASN A 17 -27.29 10.36 -3.25
CA ASN A 17 -27.84 9.02 -3.04
C ASN A 17 -29.12 8.79 -3.86
N GLU A 18 -29.88 9.85 -4.16
CA GLU A 18 -31.03 9.76 -5.07
C GLU A 18 -30.62 9.62 -6.54
N LEU A 19 -29.52 10.27 -6.96
CA LEU A 19 -29.06 10.23 -8.35
C LEU A 19 -28.47 8.88 -8.77
N VAL A 20 -27.91 8.12 -7.82
CA VAL A 20 -27.24 6.84 -8.13
C VAL A 20 -28.19 5.65 -7.99
N PHE A 21 -29.19 5.71 -7.10
CA PHE A 21 -30.04 4.56 -6.79
C PHE A 21 -31.43 4.57 -7.43
N ASN A 22 -31.93 5.72 -7.93
CA ASN A 22 -33.22 5.79 -8.62
C ASN A 22 -33.05 6.35 -10.05
N PRO A 23 -32.88 5.49 -11.08
CA PRO A 23 -32.74 5.92 -12.48
C PRO A 23 -34.03 6.47 -13.09
N THR A 24 -35.08 6.69 -12.30
CA THR A 24 -36.42 7.06 -12.77
C THR A 24 -36.58 8.53 -13.12
N PHE A 25 -35.63 9.41 -12.78
CA PHE A 25 -35.85 10.87 -12.84
C PHE A 25 -35.17 11.63 -14.00
N ARG A 26 -34.48 10.96 -14.93
CA ARG A 26 -34.03 11.57 -16.21
C ARG A 26 -34.03 10.57 -17.38
N PRO A 27 -35.18 10.33 -18.03
CA PRO A 27 -35.29 9.42 -19.18
C PRO A 27 -34.50 9.89 -20.42
N ASP A 28 -34.10 11.16 -20.45
CA ASP A 28 -33.36 11.83 -21.52
C ASP A 28 -31.85 11.50 -21.55
N ILE A 29 -31.28 10.98 -20.46
CA ILE A 29 -29.83 10.63 -20.37
C ILE A 29 -29.61 9.12 -20.43
N ALA A 30 -30.64 8.31 -20.16
CA ALA A 30 -30.55 6.86 -20.25
C ALA A 30 -30.41 6.44 -21.72
N ARG A 31 -29.20 6.01 -22.12
CA ARG A 31 -29.01 5.36 -23.43
C ARG A 31 -29.97 4.16 -23.50
N PRO A 32 -30.70 3.98 -24.61
CA PRO A 32 -31.59 2.82 -24.77
C PRO A 32 -30.77 1.55 -24.55
N TYR A 33 -31.12 0.80 -23.51
CA TYR A 33 -30.43 -0.42 -23.15
C TYR A 33 -30.98 -1.56 -24.01
N HIS A 34 -30.27 -1.88 -25.09
CA HIS A 34 -30.65 -2.98 -25.97
C HIS A 34 -30.21 -4.31 -25.33
N LEU A 35 -31.17 -5.21 -25.06
CA LEU A 35 -30.84 -6.54 -24.55
C LEU A 35 -30.17 -7.39 -25.64
N PRO A 36 -29.03 -8.07 -25.34
CA PRO A 36 -28.41 -9.01 -26.26
C PRO A 36 -29.39 -10.08 -26.74
N GLY A 37 -29.46 -10.29 -28.06
CA GLY A 37 -30.36 -11.27 -28.69
C GLY A 37 -31.68 -10.71 -29.23
N THR A 38 -31.96 -9.41 -29.04
CA THR A 38 -33.09 -8.72 -29.68
C THR A 38 -32.70 -8.20 -31.08
N PRO A 39 -33.66 -8.07 -32.02
CA PRO A 39 -33.38 -7.47 -33.33
C PRO A 39 -32.89 -6.02 -33.23
N GLU A 40 -33.30 -5.30 -32.18
CA GLU A 40 -32.85 -3.93 -31.90
C GLU A 40 -31.38 -3.87 -31.52
N PHE A 41 -30.89 -4.84 -30.74
CA PHE A 41 -29.46 -4.97 -30.42
C PHE A 41 -28.63 -5.23 -31.69
N ALA A 42 -29.12 -6.11 -32.57
CA ALA A 42 -28.44 -6.39 -33.84
C ALA A 42 -28.40 -5.15 -34.76
N ALA A 43 -29.50 -4.38 -34.83
CA ALA A 43 -29.56 -3.13 -35.59
C ALA A 43 -28.62 -2.06 -35.02
N ALA A 44 -28.57 -1.89 -33.70
CA ALA A 44 -27.66 -0.95 -33.03
C ALA A 44 -26.19 -1.33 -33.25
N GLN A 45 -25.88 -2.63 -33.22
CA GLN A 45 -24.53 -3.14 -33.46
C GLN A 45 -24.10 -2.95 -34.94
N ALA A 46 -25.02 -3.13 -35.88
CA ALA A 46 -24.78 -2.86 -37.31
C ALA A 46 -24.55 -1.37 -37.59
N ALA A 47 -25.32 -0.47 -36.95
CA ALA A 47 -25.14 0.98 -37.07
C ALA A 47 -23.76 1.44 -36.55
N LEU A 48 -23.31 0.91 -35.41
CA LEU A 48 -21.99 1.22 -34.85
C LEU A 48 -20.85 0.75 -35.78
N GLN A 49 -21.02 -0.39 -36.45
CA GLN A 49 -20.03 -0.89 -37.42
C GLN A 49 -19.97 -0.02 -38.68
N GLN A 50 -21.10 0.50 -39.16
CA GLN A 50 -21.13 1.44 -40.28
C GLN A 50 -20.43 2.76 -39.94
N GLU A 51 -20.64 3.29 -38.73
CA GLU A 51 -20.00 4.53 -38.27
C GLU A 51 -18.47 4.40 -38.20
N LEU A 52 -17.98 3.27 -37.68
CA LEU A 52 -16.54 2.97 -37.64
C LEU A 52 -15.93 2.83 -39.05
N ARG A 53 -16.70 2.30 -40.01
CA ARG A 53 -16.26 2.14 -41.39
C ARG A 53 -16.18 3.48 -42.12
N GLY A 54 -17.22 4.33 -41.98
CA GLY A 54 -17.25 5.65 -42.61
C GLY A 54 -16.16 6.60 -42.09
N ARG A 55 -15.78 6.48 -40.82
CA ARG A 55 -14.70 7.29 -40.23
C ARG A 55 -13.30 6.93 -40.76
N SER A 56 -13.14 5.74 -41.36
CA SER A 56 -11.86 5.25 -41.88
C SER A 56 -11.57 5.75 -43.30
N GLU A 57 -12.59 6.12 -44.07
CA GLU A 57 -12.44 6.56 -45.48
C GLU A 57 -12.21 8.07 -45.62
N GLN A 58 -12.46 8.87 -44.58
CA GLN A 58 -12.27 10.33 -44.62
C GLN A 58 -10.85 10.83 -44.34
N VAL A 59 -9.89 9.94 -44.06
CA VAL A 59 -8.50 10.34 -43.72
C VAL A 59 -7.51 10.22 -44.89
N ASN A 60 -7.92 9.67 -46.04
CA ASN A 60 -7.01 9.40 -47.17
C ASN A 60 -7.36 10.12 -48.49
N GLY A 61 -8.15 11.18 -48.46
CA GLY A 61 -8.58 11.90 -49.66
C GLY A 61 -8.13 13.35 -49.72
N ASP A 62 -6.81 13.62 -49.79
CA ASP A 62 -6.28 14.89 -50.30
C ASP A 62 -4.81 14.72 -50.74
N ALA A 63 -4.62 14.10 -51.91
CA ALA A 63 -3.38 14.19 -52.68
C ALA A 63 -3.68 13.86 -54.15
N SER A 64 -4.35 14.81 -54.83
CA SER A 64 -4.33 14.89 -56.30
C SER A 64 -3.04 15.59 -56.72
N THR A 65 -2.18 14.94 -57.50
CA THR A 65 -2.17 14.97 -58.98
C THR A 65 -1.62 16.28 -59.52
N GLU A 66 -0.31 16.32 -59.84
CA GLU A 66 0.18 17.01 -61.04
C GLU A 66 1.32 16.20 -61.66
N SER A 67 1.05 15.76 -62.90
CA SER A 67 2.04 15.27 -63.86
C SER A 67 2.71 16.46 -64.55
N SER A 68 3.98 16.33 -64.92
CA SER A 68 4.39 16.47 -66.34
C SER A 68 5.89 16.30 -66.51
N ASP A 69 6.23 15.49 -67.51
CA ASP A 69 7.53 15.36 -68.13
C ASP A 69 8.10 16.71 -68.58
N ASN A 70 9.40 16.93 -68.40
CA ASN A 70 10.21 17.51 -69.48
C ASN A 70 11.71 17.27 -69.27
N ALA A 71 12.31 16.68 -70.31
CA ALA A 71 13.74 16.53 -70.49
C ALA A 71 14.36 17.87 -70.89
N ALA A 72 15.40 18.33 -70.17
CA ALA A 72 16.41 19.23 -70.71
C ALA A 72 17.68 19.19 -69.86
N VAL A 73 18.77 18.81 -70.52
CA VAL A 73 20.16 18.77 -70.05
C VAL A 73 20.74 20.19 -69.98
N ALA A 74 21.22 20.64 -68.81
CA ALA A 74 22.19 21.75 -68.63
C ALA A 74 22.75 21.76 -67.17
N PRO A 75 23.79 22.55 -66.82
CA PRO A 75 25.13 22.15 -66.37
C PRO A 75 25.31 22.09 -64.83
N PRO A 76 26.47 21.60 -64.31
CA PRO A 76 26.62 21.27 -62.90
C PRO A 76 26.76 22.53 -62.04
N ALA A 77 25.70 22.86 -61.31
CA ALA A 77 25.75 23.85 -60.24
C ALA A 77 26.35 23.20 -58.99
N THR A 78 27.44 23.81 -58.52
CA THR A 78 28.19 23.50 -57.32
C THR A 78 27.28 23.27 -56.12
N GLN A 79 27.25 22.04 -55.63
CA GLN A 79 26.61 21.68 -54.37
C GLN A 79 27.24 22.48 -53.22
N PRO A 80 26.49 23.28 -52.46
CA PRO A 80 26.98 23.82 -51.21
C PRO A 80 27.20 22.65 -50.25
N ALA A 81 28.40 22.61 -49.68
CA ALA A 81 28.90 21.55 -48.81
C ALA A 81 27.88 21.15 -47.72
N ASP A 82 27.65 19.84 -47.63
CA ASP A 82 26.95 19.15 -46.54
C ASP A 82 27.50 19.61 -45.18
N ILE A 83 26.70 20.41 -44.46
CA ILE A 83 26.94 20.74 -43.06
C ILE A 83 26.35 19.60 -42.21
N PRO A 84 27.06 19.11 -41.16
CA PRO A 84 26.71 17.88 -40.46
C PRO A 84 25.41 18.00 -39.63
N GLN A 85 24.27 17.70 -40.25
CA GLN A 85 22.95 17.69 -39.60
C GLN A 85 22.72 16.48 -38.66
N VAL A 86 23.60 15.48 -38.70
CA VAL A 86 23.46 14.23 -37.93
C VAL A 86 23.73 14.43 -36.44
N GLU A 87 24.56 15.41 -36.07
CA GLU A 87 25.02 15.58 -34.69
C GLU A 87 23.96 16.24 -33.78
N ALA A 88 23.22 17.23 -34.30
CA ALA A 88 22.19 17.94 -33.52
C ALA A 88 21.03 17.02 -33.07
N THR A 89 20.69 16.00 -33.87
CA THR A 89 19.61 15.05 -33.54
C THR A 89 20.01 14.08 -32.43
N GLN A 90 21.30 13.74 -32.30
CA GLN A 90 21.78 12.82 -31.25
C GLN A 90 21.80 13.49 -29.87
N VAL A 91 22.21 14.76 -29.79
CA VAL A 91 22.27 15.52 -28.54
C VAL A 91 20.87 15.72 -27.94
N ALA A 92 19.88 16.05 -28.77
CA ALA A 92 18.49 16.20 -28.31
C ALA A 92 17.93 14.88 -27.73
N ARG A 93 18.24 13.73 -28.34
CA ARG A 93 17.78 12.42 -27.85
C ARG A 93 18.43 11.98 -26.54
N GLN A 94 19.67 12.41 -26.27
CA GLN A 94 20.32 12.08 -24.99
C GLN A 94 19.72 12.87 -23.83
N SER A 95 19.38 14.14 -24.04
CA SER A 95 18.83 15.00 -22.98
C SER A 95 17.51 14.50 -22.40
N SER A 96 16.67 13.85 -23.21
CA SER A 96 15.35 13.40 -22.77
C SER A 96 15.41 12.13 -21.93
N LEU A 97 16.43 11.28 -22.09
CA LEU A 97 16.66 10.10 -21.23
C LEU A 97 17.10 10.47 -19.80
N ASP A 98 17.67 11.66 -19.63
CA ASP A 98 18.07 12.22 -18.32
C ASP A 98 16.91 12.85 -17.55
N THR A 99 15.70 12.86 -18.11
CA THR A 99 14.51 13.44 -17.45
C THR A 99 14.22 12.72 -16.13
N LEU A 100 14.09 13.52 -15.08
CA LEU A 100 13.81 13.08 -13.72
C LEU A 100 12.31 13.17 -13.43
N PHE A 101 11.74 12.11 -12.86
CA PHE A 101 10.31 12.03 -12.54
C PHE A 101 10.10 11.84 -11.04
N PHE A 102 9.04 12.44 -10.50
CA PHE A 102 8.45 12.01 -9.23
C PHE A 102 7.59 10.77 -9.47
N VAL A 103 7.79 9.72 -8.68
CA VAL A 103 6.98 8.50 -8.79
C VAL A 103 6.02 8.43 -7.62
N LEU A 104 4.73 8.57 -7.89
CA LEU A 104 3.66 8.35 -6.92
C LEU A 104 3.30 6.86 -6.91
N VAL A 105 3.71 6.16 -5.86
CA VAL A 105 3.52 4.73 -5.69
C VAL A 105 2.25 4.50 -4.88
N THR A 106 1.31 3.76 -5.44
CA THR A 106 0.07 3.33 -4.78
C THR A 106 0.11 1.83 -4.59
N ILE A 107 -0.14 1.36 -3.38
CA ILE A 107 -0.34 -0.06 -3.07
C ILE A 107 -1.82 -0.30 -2.80
N GLU A 108 -2.35 -1.38 -3.36
CA GLU A 108 -3.71 -1.85 -3.14
C GLU A 108 -3.64 -3.22 -2.47
N TYR A 109 -4.37 -3.39 -1.36
CA TYR A 109 -4.40 -4.67 -0.65
C TYR A 109 -5.72 -4.89 0.07
N THR A 110 -6.09 -6.15 0.25
CA THR A 110 -7.31 -6.52 0.94
C THR A 110 -7.03 -6.71 2.42
N LYS A 111 -7.64 -5.88 3.27
CA LYS A 111 -7.53 -6.09 4.73
C LYS A 111 -8.39 -7.29 5.13
N PRO A 112 -7.83 -8.30 5.82
CA PRO A 112 -8.64 -9.35 6.38
C PRO A 112 -9.65 -8.72 7.35
N SER A 113 -10.93 -9.00 7.12
CA SER A 113 -11.99 -8.60 8.04
C SER A 113 -11.64 -9.15 9.42
N LYS A 114 -11.57 -8.29 10.44
CA LYS A 114 -11.36 -8.75 11.82
C LYS A 114 -12.57 -9.58 12.22
N GLN A 115 -12.39 -10.89 12.21
CA GLN A 115 -13.41 -11.91 12.43
C GLN A 115 -13.87 -11.99 13.91
N GLY A 116 -13.94 -10.85 14.59
CA GLY A 116 -14.26 -10.73 16.02
C GLY A 116 -15.56 -9.99 16.32
N SER A 117 -16.30 -9.53 15.30
CA SER A 117 -17.65 -8.98 15.52
C SER A 117 -18.67 -10.10 15.41
N THR A 118 -19.33 -10.44 16.52
CA THR A 118 -20.36 -11.48 16.64
C THR A 118 -21.65 -11.18 15.86
N THR A 119 -21.69 -10.08 15.12
CA THR A 119 -22.78 -9.74 14.21
C THR A 119 -22.69 -10.65 12.98
N ARG A 120 -23.69 -11.53 12.80
CA ARG A 120 -23.83 -12.55 11.73
C ARG A 120 -23.94 -12.00 10.30
N GLY A 121 -23.23 -10.93 9.97
CA GLY A 121 -23.12 -10.40 8.61
C GLY A 121 -21.79 -10.83 7.99
N ASN A 122 -21.82 -11.42 6.80
CA ASN A 122 -20.64 -11.65 5.97
C ASN A 122 -20.02 -10.30 5.62
N ALA A 123 -19.11 -9.81 6.46
CA ALA A 123 -18.37 -8.58 6.20
C ALA A 123 -17.51 -8.79 4.96
N ARG A 124 -17.91 -8.16 3.85
CA ARG A 124 -17.18 -8.21 2.59
C ARG A 124 -15.77 -7.66 2.82
N PRO A 125 -14.71 -8.34 2.33
CA PRO A 125 -13.35 -7.82 2.40
C PRO A 125 -13.30 -6.40 1.81
N SER A 126 -12.67 -5.49 2.56
CA SER A 126 -12.52 -4.08 2.14
C SER A 126 -11.13 -3.89 1.54
N ARG A 127 -11.10 -3.41 0.29
CA ARG A 127 -9.89 -3.04 -0.42
C ARG A 127 -9.38 -1.71 0.15
N THR A 128 -8.16 -1.71 0.67
CA THR A 128 -7.48 -0.51 1.14
C THR A 128 -6.46 -0.07 0.09
N THR A 129 -6.34 1.24 -0.09
CA THR A 129 -5.30 1.87 -0.91
C THR A 129 -4.44 2.78 -0.05
N GLU A 130 -3.12 2.74 -0.27
CA GLU A 130 -2.16 3.64 0.36
C GLU A 130 -1.22 4.19 -0.72
N SER A 131 -0.89 5.49 -0.67
CA SER A 131 -0.10 6.15 -1.71
C SER A 131 1.03 6.99 -1.12
N HIS A 132 2.26 6.75 -1.57
CA HIS A 132 3.49 7.43 -1.15
C HIS A 132 4.30 7.88 -2.37
N ASN A 133 4.93 9.05 -2.28
CA ASN A 133 5.90 9.49 -3.27
C ASN A 133 7.28 8.88 -2.97
N THR A 134 8.08 8.66 -4.01
CA THR A 134 9.51 8.35 -3.84
C THR A 134 10.23 9.52 -3.15
N ALA A 135 11.24 9.20 -2.33
CA ALA A 135 12.00 10.20 -1.57
C ALA A 135 12.79 11.16 -2.47
N SER A 136 13.20 10.69 -3.65
CA SER A 136 13.90 11.46 -4.66
C SER A 136 13.25 11.28 -6.04
N GLN A 137 13.60 12.16 -6.96
CA GLN A 137 13.26 11.96 -8.37
C GLN A 137 14.03 10.77 -8.95
N VAL A 138 13.44 10.12 -9.95
CA VAL A 138 13.91 8.86 -10.53
C VAL A 138 14.04 8.99 -12.05
N GLN A 139 15.14 8.48 -12.63
CA GLN A 139 15.35 8.43 -14.09
C GLN A 139 14.60 7.24 -14.71
N VAL A 140 13.27 7.33 -14.78
CA VAL A 140 12.38 6.23 -15.20
C VAL A 140 12.74 5.69 -16.60
N LEU A 141 13.13 6.57 -17.53
CA LEU A 141 13.47 6.21 -18.92
C LEU A 141 14.75 5.38 -19.05
N ARG A 142 15.69 5.52 -18.10
CA ARG A 142 16.95 4.76 -18.06
C ARG A 142 16.85 3.42 -17.36
N MET A 143 15.92 3.29 -16.42
CA MET A 143 15.79 2.06 -15.63
C MET A 143 15.27 0.89 -16.46
N ASN A 144 15.82 -0.29 -16.20
CA ASN A 144 15.16 -1.52 -16.60
C ASN A 144 13.91 -1.76 -15.71
N ARG A 145 13.04 -2.70 -16.11
CA ARG A 145 11.78 -2.98 -15.40
C ARG A 145 12.01 -3.32 -13.93
N GLN A 146 13.03 -4.14 -13.66
CA GLN A 146 13.39 -4.60 -12.31
C GLN A 146 13.88 -3.47 -11.42
N GLN A 147 14.81 -2.64 -11.91
CA GLN A 147 15.32 -1.44 -11.24
C GLN A 147 14.19 -0.47 -10.92
N PHE A 148 13.26 -0.26 -11.87
CA PHE A 148 12.09 0.56 -11.65
C PHE A 148 11.19 0.00 -10.54
N MET A 149 10.88 -1.30 -10.56
CA MET A 149 10.09 -1.94 -9.50
C MET A 149 10.77 -1.83 -8.13
N HIS A 150 12.09 -2.07 -8.08
CA HIS A 150 12.87 -1.97 -6.85
C HIS A 150 12.88 -0.53 -6.30
N SER A 151 13.05 0.46 -7.18
CA SER A 151 12.98 1.87 -6.80
C SER A 151 11.58 2.27 -6.33
N ALA A 152 10.52 1.87 -7.04
CA ALA A 152 9.14 2.18 -6.67
C ALA A 152 8.74 1.53 -5.32
N LEU A 153 9.01 0.23 -5.14
CA LEU A 153 8.66 -0.47 -3.89
C LEU A 153 9.50 -0.02 -2.69
N SER A 154 10.65 0.63 -2.92
CA SER A 154 11.43 1.25 -1.84
C SER A 154 10.69 2.36 -1.09
N ALA A 155 9.71 3.01 -1.73
CA ALA A 155 8.87 4.03 -1.08
C ALA A 155 8.06 3.47 0.12
N PHE A 156 7.81 2.16 0.13
CA PHE A 156 7.13 1.44 1.21
C PHE A 156 8.04 0.48 1.99
N ASN A 157 9.35 0.48 1.73
CA ASN A 157 10.31 -0.51 2.24
C ASN A 157 9.95 -1.97 1.89
N LEU A 158 9.34 -2.20 0.72
CA LEU A 158 8.89 -3.53 0.26
C LEU A 158 9.84 -4.19 -0.74
N GLN A 159 10.90 -3.51 -1.18
CA GLN A 159 11.82 -3.98 -2.22
C GLN A 159 12.53 -5.30 -1.87
N ASN A 160 12.74 -5.58 -0.58
CA ASN A 160 13.36 -6.82 -0.09
C ASN A 160 12.32 -7.91 0.26
N VAL A 161 11.04 -7.57 0.28
CA VAL A 161 9.94 -8.48 0.66
C VAL A 161 9.50 -9.33 -0.53
N TYR A 162 9.72 -8.86 -1.75
CA TYR A 162 9.31 -9.53 -2.98
C TYR A 162 10.52 -9.89 -3.83
N ASP A 163 10.49 -11.05 -4.50
CA ASP A 163 11.45 -11.41 -5.52
C ASP A 163 11.13 -10.65 -6.81
N LEU A 164 11.97 -9.67 -7.14
CA LEU A 164 11.85 -8.85 -8.34
C LEU A 164 12.77 -9.33 -9.46
N ASN A 165 13.61 -10.33 -9.21
CA ASN A 165 14.73 -10.71 -10.09
C ASN A 165 14.33 -11.69 -11.20
N GLY A 166 13.07 -12.12 -11.25
CA GLY A 166 12.56 -12.99 -12.30
C GLY A 166 12.30 -12.27 -13.62
N ILE A 167 12.48 -13.01 -14.74
CA ILE A 167 12.06 -12.58 -16.10
C ILE A 167 10.58 -12.14 -16.08
N ASN A 168 9.77 -12.83 -15.29
CA ASN A 168 8.37 -12.55 -15.05
C ASN A 168 8.17 -12.03 -13.62
N GLY A 169 8.54 -10.77 -13.36
CA GLY A 169 8.26 -10.11 -12.08
C GLY A 169 6.77 -9.75 -11.89
N PRO A 170 6.40 -9.19 -10.72
CA PRO A 170 5.04 -8.77 -10.44
C PRO A 170 4.48 -7.76 -11.45
N SER A 171 3.19 -7.89 -11.77
CA SER A 171 2.52 -6.93 -12.64
C SER A 171 2.17 -5.65 -11.90
N PHE A 172 2.32 -4.50 -12.56
CA PHE A 172 1.93 -3.21 -12.01
C PHE A 172 1.22 -2.36 -13.07
N LYS A 173 0.37 -1.42 -12.63
CA LYS A 173 -0.26 -0.44 -13.51
C LYS A 173 0.53 0.85 -13.47
N ILE A 174 0.66 1.53 -14.60
CA ILE A 174 1.39 2.79 -14.70
C ILE A 174 0.58 3.80 -15.50
N CYS A 175 0.49 5.03 -15.02
CA CYS A 175 -0.20 6.12 -15.69
C CYS A 175 0.48 7.46 -15.42
N TRP A 176 0.19 8.44 -16.28
CA TRP A 176 0.68 9.80 -16.15
C TRP A 176 -0.30 10.77 -16.80
N SER A 177 -0.10 12.08 -16.62
CA SER A 177 -0.96 13.08 -17.24
C SER A 177 -0.92 12.97 -18.77
N GLY A 178 -2.07 12.73 -19.40
CA GLY A 178 -2.18 12.52 -20.85
C GLY A 178 -1.85 11.10 -21.34
N SER A 179 -1.65 10.12 -20.45
CA SER A 179 -1.53 8.70 -20.84
C SER A 179 -2.86 8.18 -21.40
N VAL A 180 -2.80 7.25 -22.34
CA VAL A 180 -4.00 6.62 -22.92
C VAL A 180 -4.82 5.93 -21.82
N GLY A 181 -6.08 6.32 -21.69
CA GLY A 181 -7.01 5.73 -20.70
C GLY A 181 -6.95 6.31 -19.28
N GLY A 182 -6.02 7.23 -18.99
CA GLY A 182 -5.87 7.85 -17.66
C GLY A 182 -5.64 6.84 -16.53
N GLN A 183 -5.97 7.21 -15.30
CA GLN A 183 -5.78 6.36 -14.12
C GLN A 183 -6.69 5.12 -14.13
N THR A 184 -7.94 5.25 -14.60
CA THR A 184 -8.94 4.17 -14.58
C THR A 184 -8.60 3.05 -15.56
N ARG A 185 -7.95 3.36 -16.68
CA ARG A 185 -7.56 2.39 -17.72
C ARG A 185 -6.05 2.36 -17.93
N ALA A 186 -5.30 2.54 -16.84
CA ALA A 186 -3.85 2.48 -16.85
C ALA A 186 -3.37 1.11 -17.40
N PRO A 187 -2.42 1.09 -18.36
CA PRO A 187 -1.85 -0.14 -18.87
C PRO A 187 -1.17 -0.95 -17.76
N THR A 188 -1.37 -2.27 -17.80
CA THR A 188 -0.72 -3.21 -16.87
C THR A 188 0.54 -3.78 -17.51
N VAL A 189 1.69 -3.61 -16.85
CA VAL A 189 2.99 -4.08 -17.31
C VAL A 189 3.33 -5.38 -16.59
N SER A 190 3.40 -6.50 -17.31
CA SER A 190 3.76 -7.82 -16.77
C SER A 190 5.13 -8.33 -17.20
N ASN A 191 5.69 -7.80 -18.29
CA ASN A 191 6.94 -8.27 -18.90
C ASN A 191 7.84 -7.10 -19.35
N ASN A 192 9.06 -7.43 -19.81
CA ASN A 192 10.03 -6.45 -20.29
C ASN A 192 9.60 -5.75 -21.59
N ASP A 193 8.86 -6.43 -22.47
CA ASP A 193 8.37 -5.85 -23.73
C ASP A 193 7.29 -4.79 -23.48
N GLY A 194 6.40 -5.06 -22.54
CA GLY A 194 5.43 -4.08 -22.05
C GLY A 194 6.14 -2.88 -21.43
N TRP A 195 7.22 -3.11 -20.68
CA TRP A 195 8.03 -2.01 -20.13
C TRP A 195 8.68 -1.17 -21.23
N ALA A 196 9.26 -1.80 -22.26
CA ALA A 196 9.84 -1.09 -23.41
C ALA A 196 8.78 -0.24 -24.13
N SER A 197 7.57 -0.78 -24.31
CA SER A 197 6.44 -0.06 -24.90
C SER A 197 6.05 1.17 -24.08
N ILE A 198 5.99 1.03 -22.75
CA ILE A 198 5.71 2.15 -21.83
C ILE A 198 6.82 3.20 -21.89
N LYS A 199 8.10 2.81 -21.91
CA LYS A 199 9.21 3.76 -22.05
C LYS A 199 9.10 4.57 -23.34
N SER A 200 8.77 3.92 -24.47
CA SER A 200 8.55 4.62 -25.74
C SER A 200 7.39 5.62 -25.66
N GLN A 201 6.27 5.26 -25.04
CA GLN A 201 5.13 6.16 -24.85
C GLN A 201 5.44 7.32 -23.90
N LEU A 202 6.17 7.05 -22.82
CA LEU A 202 6.61 8.05 -21.86
C LEU A 202 7.58 9.04 -22.51
N GLN A 203 8.54 8.54 -23.28
CA GLN A 203 9.47 9.33 -24.08
C GLN A 203 8.73 10.27 -25.04
N ALA A 204 7.79 9.71 -25.83
CA ALA A 204 6.97 10.50 -26.74
C ALA A 204 6.08 11.53 -26.02
N ALA A 205 5.75 11.33 -24.74
CA ALA A 205 5.01 12.30 -23.94
C ALA A 205 5.90 13.43 -23.40
N VAL A 206 7.16 13.13 -23.06
CA VAL A 206 8.18 14.12 -22.65
C VAL A 206 8.57 15.01 -23.83
N ASP A 207 8.71 14.43 -25.03
CA ASP A 207 9.13 15.16 -26.22
C ASP A 207 8.03 16.09 -26.78
N ARG A 208 6.82 16.08 -26.20
CA ARG A 208 5.74 16.99 -26.62
C ARG A 208 6.02 18.40 -26.09
N PRO A 209 6.06 19.43 -26.97
CA PRO A 209 6.49 20.79 -26.60
C PRO A 209 5.60 21.50 -25.58
N ARG A 210 4.38 21.00 -25.35
CA ARG A 210 3.40 21.60 -24.42
C ARG A 210 3.14 20.74 -23.18
N SER A 211 3.77 19.57 -23.07
CA SER A 211 3.53 18.63 -21.98
C SER A 211 4.65 18.70 -20.97
N LYS A 212 4.42 19.36 -19.84
CA LYS A 212 5.31 19.23 -18.69
C LYS A 212 4.94 17.96 -17.94
N LEU A 213 5.66 16.88 -18.22
CA LEU A 213 5.48 15.61 -17.53
C LEU A 213 6.55 15.43 -16.47
N ASP A 214 6.19 15.65 -15.20
CA ASP A 214 7.08 15.51 -14.05
C ASP A 214 6.71 14.33 -13.14
N THR A 215 5.47 13.83 -13.22
CA THR A 215 4.93 12.86 -12.27
C THR A 215 4.40 11.62 -12.97
N VAL A 216 4.82 10.45 -12.47
CA VAL A 216 4.38 9.14 -12.92
C VAL A 216 3.71 8.42 -11.76
N SER A 217 2.48 7.94 -11.96
CA SER A 217 1.73 7.21 -10.95
C SER A 217 1.79 5.71 -11.24
N VAL A 218 2.24 4.92 -10.27
CA VAL A 218 2.32 3.46 -10.35
C VAL A 218 1.42 2.82 -9.30
N THR A 219 0.72 1.75 -9.66
CA THR A 219 -0.16 1.01 -8.75
C THR A 219 0.23 -0.46 -8.71
N PHE A 220 0.51 -0.96 -7.51
CA PHE A 220 0.79 -2.36 -7.23
C PHE A 220 -0.39 -2.99 -6.49
N ASP A 221 -0.83 -4.16 -6.95
CA ASP A 221 -1.81 -4.97 -6.24
C ASP A 221 -1.06 -6.00 -5.39
N LEU A 222 -0.97 -5.77 -4.07
CA LEU A 222 -0.19 -6.61 -3.16
C LEU A 222 -0.80 -8.00 -3.01
N ASP A 223 -2.12 -8.15 -3.19
CA ASP A 223 -2.78 -9.45 -3.14
C ASP A 223 -2.35 -10.30 -4.36
N ALA A 224 -2.26 -9.68 -5.55
CA ALA A 224 -1.74 -10.34 -6.75
C ALA A 224 -0.22 -10.59 -6.71
N MET A 225 0.51 -9.80 -5.91
CA MET A 225 1.95 -9.93 -5.72
C MET A 225 2.35 -11.00 -4.70
N ASP A 226 1.42 -11.56 -3.92
CA ASP A 226 1.74 -12.49 -2.84
C ASP A 226 2.51 -13.74 -3.32
N LYS A 227 2.29 -14.16 -4.57
CA LYS A 227 3.05 -15.26 -5.22
C LYS A 227 4.52 -14.95 -5.51
N PHE A 228 4.89 -13.67 -5.51
CA PHE A 228 6.27 -13.19 -5.68
C PHE A 228 6.86 -12.75 -4.36
N LYS A 229 6.11 -12.84 -3.26
CA LYS A 229 6.68 -12.57 -1.95
C LYS A 229 7.85 -13.53 -1.78
N ASN A 230 9.01 -13.01 -1.40
CA ASN A 230 10.05 -13.85 -0.85
C ASN A 230 9.35 -14.59 0.29
N ALA A 231 9.04 -15.88 0.09
CA ALA A 231 8.61 -16.70 1.19
C ALA A 231 9.63 -16.38 2.30
N PRO A 232 9.19 -16.10 3.56
CA PRO A 232 10.15 -16.00 4.64
C PRO A 232 11.04 -17.20 4.43
N TYR A 233 12.33 -16.95 4.21
CA TYR A 233 13.27 -17.94 3.73
C TYR A 233 13.36 -19.01 4.83
N VAL A 234 12.37 -19.89 4.89
CA VAL A 234 12.45 -21.22 5.43
C VAL A 234 13.44 -21.78 4.44
N MET A 235 14.72 -21.68 4.81
CA MET A 235 15.79 -22.40 4.17
C MET A 235 15.21 -23.75 3.80
N LEU A 236 15.07 -24.00 2.49
CA LEU A 236 14.89 -25.33 1.97
C LEU A 236 16.14 -26.10 2.37
N SER A 237 16.19 -26.57 3.62
CA SER A 237 17.10 -27.58 4.14
C SER A 237 16.62 -28.98 3.71
N ALA A 238 16.04 -29.08 2.53
CA ALA A 238 15.49 -30.30 1.99
C ALA A 238 15.65 -30.27 0.48
N ASN A 239 16.87 -30.62 0.02
CA ASN A 239 17.15 -31.44 -1.16
C ASN A 239 18.50 -31.10 -1.83
N MET A 240 19.59 -31.24 -1.07
CA MET A 240 20.87 -31.73 -1.61
C MET A 240 21.38 -32.93 -0.78
N ALA A 241 20.47 -33.83 -0.42
CA ALA A 241 20.80 -35.16 0.07
C ALA A 241 20.71 -36.17 -1.09
N SER A 242 21.47 -35.97 -2.18
CA SER A 242 21.83 -37.06 -3.11
C SER A 242 22.97 -36.68 -4.06
N ALA A 243 24.19 -36.54 -3.52
CA ALA A 243 25.40 -36.74 -4.29
C ALA A 243 26.55 -37.18 -3.37
N ALA A 244 26.61 -38.49 -3.18
CA ALA A 244 27.81 -39.32 -3.07
C ALA A 244 29.08 -38.74 -2.38
N ALA A 245 29.37 -39.32 -1.22
CA ALA A 245 30.68 -39.86 -0.84
C ALA A 245 31.93 -38.98 -1.08
N GLN A 246 32.42 -38.37 0.01
CA GLN A 246 33.85 -38.23 0.24
C GLN A 246 34.18 -38.75 1.65
N PRO A 247 35.20 -39.61 1.80
CA PRO A 247 35.58 -40.19 3.08
C PRO A 247 36.42 -39.20 3.89
N ALA A 248 36.24 -39.31 5.21
CA ALA A 248 36.96 -38.60 6.24
C ALA A 248 38.48 -38.66 6.07
N LEU A 249 39.14 -37.49 6.15
CA LEU A 249 40.54 -37.39 6.53
C LEU A 249 40.73 -36.24 7.52
N ASN A 250 40.73 -36.62 8.80
CA ASN A 250 41.62 -36.18 9.87
C ASN A 250 42.23 -34.77 9.74
N GLY A 251 41.67 -33.83 10.49
CA GLY A 251 42.27 -32.53 10.81
C GLY A 251 41.47 -31.85 11.91
N ASP A 252 42.05 -31.84 13.11
CA ASP A 252 41.57 -31.29 14.39
C ASP A 252 40.63 -30.05 14.31
N PRO A 253 39.33 -30.14 14.71
CA PRO A 253 38.36 -29.05 14.60
C PRO A 253 37.84 -28.53 15.96
N LEU A 254 38.70 -28.34 16.97
CA LEU A 254 38.26 -27.91 18.31
C LEU A 254 38.11 -26.38 18.52
N SER A 255 38.18 -25.54 17.49
CA SER A 255 38.02 -24.09 17.69
C SER A 255 37.48 -23.34 16.47
N HIS A 256 36.37 -23.82 15.89
CA HIS A 256 35.50 -22.96 15.11
C HIS A 256 34.16 -22.88 15.82
N ALA A 257 34.01 -21.86 16.67
CA ALA A 257 32.71 -21.36 17.09
C ALA A 257 31.84 -21.24 15.84
N ALA A 258 30.85 -22.12 15.72
CA ALA A 258 30.03 -22.24 14.54
C ALA A 258 29.42 -20.87 14.20
N PRO A 259 29.76 -20.26 13.04
CA PRO A 259 29.13 -19.01 12.61
C PRO A 259 27.63 -19.19 12.30
N GLU A 260 27.10 -20.41 12.37
CA GLU A 260 25.66 -20.70 12.21
C GLU A 260 24.77 -20.13 13.33
N LEU A 261 25.30 -19.84 14.51
CA LEU A 261 24.56 -19.13 15.57
C LEU A 261 24.60 -17.60 15.42
N ALA A 262 25.46 -17.05 14.55
CA ALA A 262 25.61 -15.60 14.41
C ALA A 262 24.48 -14.95 13.59
N PHE A 263 23.76 -15.73 12.78
CA PHE A 263 22.72 -15.21 11.88
C PHE A 263 21.41 -16.02 11.94
N GLY A 264 21.23 -16.82 12.99
CA GLY A 264 20.12 -17.77 13.13
C GLY A 264 19.00 -17.29 14.04
N THR A 265 17.85 -16.96 13.42
CA THR A 265 16.54 -16.65 14.03
C THR A 265 16.44 -15.29 14.74
N HIS A 266 15.49 -14.47 14.30
CA HIS A 266 15.01 -13.27 15.01
C HIS A 266 14.30 -13.64 16.34
N VAL A 267 14.75 -14.67 17.05
CA VAL A 267 14.38 -14.90 18.44
C VAL A 267 15.07 -13.79 19.21
N PRO A 268 14.32 -12.86 19.84
CA PRO A 268 14.94 -11.81 20.63
C PRO A 268 15.83 -12.46 21.69
N THR A 269 17.11 -12.09 21.71
CA THR A 269 18.04 -12.58 22.73
C THR A 269 17.52 -12.16 24.10
N ALA A 270 17.79 -12.95 25.14
CA ALA A 270 17.36 -12.60 26.51
C ALA A 270 17.80 -11.16 26.86
N ASP A 271 19.01 -10.77 26.44
CA ASP A 271 19.60 -9.45 26.65
C ASP A 271 18.87 -8.30 25.95
N SER A 272 18.02 -8.58 24.95
CA SER A 272 17.20 -7.57 24.28
C SER A 272 15.97 -7.14 25.09
N PHE A 273 15.62 -7.89 26.14
CA PHE A 273 14.52 -7.55 27.03
C PHE A 273 15.00 -6.66 28.18
N THR A 274 14.13 -5.75 28.61
CA THR A 274 14.42 -4.94 29.80
C THR A 274 14.56 -5.83 31.05
N PRO A 275 15.40 -5.46 32.04
CA PRO A 275 15.54 -6.24 33.28
C PRO A 275 14.20 -6.53 33.96
N GLN A 276 13.26 -5.57 33.88
CA GLN A 276 11.91 -5.75 34.40
C GLN A 276 11.12 -6.83 33.66
N GLN A 277 11.23 -6.90 32.33
CA GLN A 277 10.57 -7.94 31.54
C GLN A 277 11.18 -9.32 31.82
N GLN A 278 12.50 -9.40 31.99
CA GLN A 278 13.16 -10.65 32.39
C GLN A 278 12.69 -11.10 33.78
N ALA A 279 12.62 -10.19 34.76
CA ALA A 279 12.11 -10.49 36.09
C ALA A 279 10.65 -10.97 36.05
N CYS A 280 9.79 -10.33 35.25
CA CYS A 280 8.40 -10.79 35.07
C CYS A 280 8.33 -12.17 34.40
N ALA A 281 9.21 -12.47 33.43
CA ALA A 281 9.26 -13.79 32.80
C ALA A 281 9.68 -14.88 33.81
N THR A 282 10.65 -14.60 34.67
CA THR A 282 11.07 -15.49 35.76
C THR A 282 9.93 -15.72 36.75
N ALA A 283 9.30 -14.66 37.25
CA ALA A 283 8.17 -14.78 38.18
C ALA A 283 6.97 -15.53 37.55
N ALA A 284 6.72 -15.35 36.24
CA ALA A 284 5.69 -16.10 35.52
C ALA A 284 6.02 -17.61 35.45
N ALA A 285 7.29 -17.98 35.30
CA ALA A 285 7.72 -19.38 35.33
C ALA A 285 7.55 -19.98 36.74
N GLU A 286 7.87 -19.23 37.80
CA GLU A 286 7.67 -19.64 39.18
C GLU A 286 6.18 -19.83 39.53
N ILE A 287 5.31 -18.93 39.09
CA ILE A 287 3.85 -19.08 39.26
C ILE A 287 3.39 -20.38 38.58
N ARG A 288 3.84 -20.66 37.35
CA ARG A 288 3.44 -21.90 36.66
C ARG A 288 3.89 -23.16 37.39
N ALA A 289 5.06 -23.14 38.02
CA ALA A 289 5.57 -24.27 38.78
C ALA A 289 4.73 -24.52 40.05
N HIS A 290 4.31 -23.47 40.77
CA HIS A 290 3.53 -23.60 42.01
C HIS A 290 2.05 -23.88 41.77
N TRP A 291 1.50 -23.41 40.65
CA TRP A 291 0.06 -23.44 40.37
C TRP A 291 -0.29 -24.34 39.20
N ALA A 292 0.49 -25.39 38.95
CA ALA A 292 0.22 -26.39 37.94
C ALA A 292 -1.14 -27.08 38.20
N CYS A 293 -2.01 -27.14 37.19
CA CYS A 293 -3.33 -27.72 37.31
C CYS A 293 -3.50 -28.97 36.45
N GLU A 294 -3.79 -30.10 37.10
CA GLU A 294 -4.00 -31.38 36.43
C GLU A 294 -5.24 -31.39 35.51
N GLN A 295 -6.29 -30.64 35.86
CA GLN A 295 -7.53 -30.62 35.08
C GLN A 295 -7.37 -29.90 33.72
N HIS A 296 -6.53 -28.87 33.66
CA HIS A 296 -6.38 -28.01 32.47
C HIS A 296 -5.03 -28.16 31.77
N GLY A 297 -4.08 -28.89 32.35
CA GLY A 297 -2.73 -29.09 31.78
C GLY A 297 -1.86 -27.84 31.73
N ASP A 298 -2.26 -26.76 32.40
CA ASP A 298 -1.55 -25.48 32.50
C ASP A 298 -1.78 -24.87 33.90
N ALA A 299 -1.24 -23.70 34.18
CA ALA A 299 -1.37 -23.07 35.48
C ALA A 299 -2.78 -22.52 35.75
N CYS A 300 -3.37 -22.85 36.89
CA CYS A 300 -4.65 -22.31 37.35
C CYS A 300 -4.55 -21.87 38.81
N TYR A 301 -5.20 -20.76 39.13
CA TYR A 301 -5.47 -20.42 40.52
C TYR A 301 -6.76 -21.12 40.95
N VAL A 302 -6.71 -21.90 42.04
CA VAL A 302 -7.89 -22.59 42.59
C VAL A 302 -8.43 -21.78 43.76
N GLN A 303 -9.67 -21.32 43.63
CA GLN A 303 -10.35 -20.56 44.67
C GLN A 303 -10.81 -21.47 45.82
N ALA A 304 -11.19 -20.86 46.95
CA ALA A 304 -11.68 -21.59 48.13
C ALA A 304 -12.97 -22.40 47.85
N ASP A 305 -13.73 -22.02 46.82
CA ASP A 305 -14.93 -22.73 46.33
C ASP A 305 -14.59 -23.86 45.35
N SER A 306 -13.31 -24.21 45.20
CA SER A 306 -12.79 -25.18 44.22
C SER A 306 -13.03 -24.78 42.76
N THR A 307 -13.32 -23.51 42.47
CA THR A 307 -13.38 -23.03 41.08
C THR A 307 -11.97 -22.73 40.56
N HIS A 308 -11.71 -23.13 39.32
CA HIS A 308 -10.42 -22.94 38.66
C HIS A 308 -10.44 -21.68 37.80
N VAL A 309 -9.53 -20.75 38.09
CA VAL A 309 -9.28 -19.57 37.25
C VAL A 309 -8.04 -19.83 36.41
N GLN A 310 -8.25 -20.18 35.14
CA GLN A 310 -7.15 -20.45 34.21
C GLN A 310 -6.29 -19.19 34.00
N LEU A 311 -4.97 -19.35 34.14
CA LEU A 311 -4.00 -18.25 34.02
C LEU A 311 -3.56 -18.09 32.56
N ASN A 312 -4.34 -17.35 31.78
CA ASN A 312 -3.90 -16.96 30.43
C ASN A 312 -2.65 -16.06 30.48
N ARG A 313 -1.99 -15.86 29.33
CA ARG A 313 -0.77 -15.03 29.23
C ARG A 313 -0.93 -13.63 29.85
N LEU A 314 -2.10 -13.02 29.76
CA LEU A 314 -2.36 -11.69 30.32
C LEU A 314 -2.46 -11.73 31.86
N ARG A 315 -3.22 -12.67 32.41
CA ARG A 315 -3.39 -12.88 33.86
C ARG A 315 -2.06 -13.23 34.51
N LEU A 316 -1.35 -14.19 33.93
CA LEU A 316 -0.02 -14.60 34.39
C LEU A 316 0.97 -13.43 34.41
N ASN A 317 1.00 -12.61 33.35
CA ASN A 317 1.87 -11.44 33.31
C ASN A 317 1.46 -10.37 34.33
N SER A 318 0.16 -10.13 34.52
CA SER A 318 -0.31 -9.17 35.54
C SER A 318 0.06 -9.58 36.97
N TRP A 319 0.03 -10.89 37.26
CA TRP A 319 0.44 -11.43 38.55
C TRP A 319 1.97 -11.43 38.71
N ALA A 320 2.72 -11.83 37.67
CA ALA A 320 4.18 -11.76 37.68
C ALA A 320 4.68 -10.32 37.93
N CYS A 321 4.05 -9.31 37.31
CA CYS A 321 4.35 -7.91 37.61
C CYS A 321 4.08 -7.53 39.07
N ALA A 322 3.03 -8.07 39.70
CA ALA A 322 2.74 -7.82 41.11
C ALA A 322 3.81 -8.44 42.04
N ILE A 323 4.34 -9.61 41.68
CA ILE A 323 5.46 -10.24 42.39
C ILE A 323 6.72 -9.39 42.26
N VAL A 324 7.06 -8.96 41.04
CA VAL A 324 8.23 -8.10 40.78
C VAL A 324 8.11 -6.74 41.50
N ALA A 325 6.88 -6.25 41.69
CA ALA A 325 6.62 -5.04 42.47
C ALA A 325 6.71 -5.25 43.99
N GLY A 326 6.86 -6.50 44.47
CA GLY A 326 6.93 -6.83 45.90
C GLY A 326 5.57 -6.91 46.60
N ASN A 327 4.47 -7.00 45.85
CA ASN A 327 3.12 -7.05 46.43
C ASN A 327 2.73 -8.45 46.92
N CYS A 328 3.35 -9.50 46.37
CA CYS A 328 3.10 -10.91 46.73
C CYS A 328 4.29 -11.79 46.31
N VAL A 329 4.31 -13.05 46.75
CA VAL A 329 5.26 -14.08 46.24
C VAL A 329 4.55 -15.08 45.32
N ALA A 330 5.32 -15.87 44.57
CA ALA A 330 4.79 -16.82 43.58
C ALA A 330 3.92 -17.94 44.19
N SER A 331 4.18 -18.32 45.45
CA SER A 331 3.42 -19.33 46.19
C SER A 331 2.11 -18.79 46.80
N ASP A 332 2.00 -17.48 46.95
CA ASP A 332 0.84 -16.85 47.57
C ASP A 332 -0.31 -16.75 46.56
N PRO A 333 -1.59 -16.72 46.97
CA PRO A 333 -2.67 -16.44 46.05
C PRO A 333 -2.47 -15.06 45.37
N PRO A 334 -2.99 -14.87 44.14
CA PRO A 334 -2.93 -13.60 43.45
C PRO A 334 -3.63 -12.50 44.29
N PRO A 335 -3.11 -11.25 44.27
CA PRO A 335 -3.72 -10.13 44.98
C PRO A 335 -5.22 -9.99 44.69
N ALA A 336 -6.01 -9.64 45.70
CA ALA A 336 -7.47 -9.52 45.61
C ALA A 336 -7.92 -8.62 44.46
N ASP A 337 -7.18 -7.53 44.18
CA ASP A 337 -7.46 -6.61 43.08
C ASP A 337 -7.37 -7.27 41.69
N LEU A 338 -6.40 -8.17 41.51
CA LEU A 338 -6.26 -8.94 40.27
C LEU A 338 -7.38 -9.96 40.15
N LEU A 339 -7.73 -10.65 41.24
CA LEU A 339 -8.84 -11.59 41.25
C LEU A 339 -10.16 -10.93 40.88
N LEU A 340 -10.45 -9.76 41.44
CA LEU A 340 -11.64 -8.99 41.11
C LEU A 340 -11.69 -8.64 39.61
N THR A 341 -10.54 -8.26 39.04
CA THR A 341 -10.40 -7.95 37.62
C THR A 341 -10.60 -9.18 36.73
N TRP A 342 -10.16 -10.36 37.17
CA TRP A 342 -10.20 -11.58 36.36
C TRP A 342 -11.53 -12.30 36.39
N THR A 343 -12.22 -12.31 37.54
CA THR A 343 -13.51 -12.96 37.72
C THR A 343 -14.68 -12.04 37.39
N GLY A 344 -14.41 -10.76 37.10
CA GLY A 344 -15.44 -9.78 36.81
C GLY A 344 -16.34 -9.54 38.02
N GLY A 345 -15.76 -9.63 39.23
CA GLY A 345 -16.50 -9.39 40.46
C GLY A 345 -17.25 -8.07 40.37
N ALA A 346 -18.48 -8.08 40.86
CA ALA A 346 -19.55 -7.11 40.62
C ALA A 346 -19.26 -5.67 41.10
N ALA A 347 -18.20 -5.04 40.62
CA ALA A 347 -18.09 -3.60 40.55
C ALA A 347 -19.01 -3.14 39.41
N GLY A 348 -20.28 -2.96 39.77
CA GLY A 348 -21.27 -2.34 38.91
C GLY A 348 -20.75 -1.01 38.34
N VAL A 349 -21.12 -0.77 37.09
CA VAL A 349 -21.36 0.56 36.52
C VAL A 349 -20.24 1.58 36.72
N GLY A 350 -19.34 1.70 35.73
CA GLY A 350 -18.74 3.02 35.44
C GLY A 350 -17.22 3.17 35.41
N SER A 351 -16.43 2.13 35.13
CA SER A 351 -15.02 2.35 34.76
C SER A 351 -14.50 1.36 33.72
N SER A 352 -15.24 1.21 32.62
CA SER A 352 -14.57 1.11 31.32
C SER A 352 -14.01 2.49 31.00
N ILE A 353 -12.90 2.86 31.63
CA ILE A 353 -12.02 3.87 31.05
C ILE A 353 -11.54 3.22 29.74
N SER A 354 -12.25 3.53 28.67
CA SER A 354 -11.80 3.43 27.30
C SER A 354 -10.46 4.13 27.25
N LYS A 355 -9.38 3.38 27.55
CA LYS A 355 -8.01 3.84 27.38
C LYS A 355 -7.95 4.32 25.93
N PRO A 356 -7.81 5.64 25.68
CA PRO A 356 -7.69 6.12 24.32
C PRO A 356 -6.51 5.37 23.74
N ARG A 357 -6.75 4.63 22.67
CA ARG A 357 -5.75 3.80 21.99
C ARG A 357 -4.84 4.73 21.19
N GLY A 358 -4.18 5.64 21.90
CA GLY A 358 -3.15 6.52 21.40
C GLY A 358 -1.87 5.72 21.21
N ARG A 359 -1.35 5.75 19.99
CA ARG A 359 -0.05 5.22 19.62
C ARG A 359 1.03 5.92 20.48
N THR A 360 1.50 5.28 21.55
CA THR A 360 2.85 5.55 22.07
C THR A 360 3.81 4.65 21.29
N GLY A 361 4.37 5.20 20.21
CA GLY A 361 5.54 4.62 19.55
C GLY A 361 6.81 4.79 20.39
N PRO A 362 7.89 4.08 20.05
CA PRO A 362 9.13 4.10 20.81
C PRO A 362 9.94 5.35 20.43
N ARG A 363 9.78 6.43 21.20
CA ARG A 363 10.75 7.53 21.47
C ARG A 363 10.00 8.67 22.15
N SER A 364 9.89 8.62 23.48
CA SER A 364 9.67 9.85 24.25
C SER A 364 11.04 10.50 24.42
N ALA A 365 11.42 11.38 23.49
CA ALA A 365 12.50 12.32 23.75
C ALA A 365 12.04 13.24 24.90
N SER A 366 12.89 13.37 25.91
CA SER A 366 12.73 14.30 27.03
C SER A 366 12.54 15.72 26.49
N ILE A 367 11.31 16.22 26.52
CA ILE A 367 11.03 17.64 26.26
C ILE A 367 11.21 18.36 27.59
N HIS A 368 12.32 19.10 27.67
CA HIS A 368 12.58 20.09 28.71
C HIS A 368 11.52 21.21 28.60
N ILE A 369 10.68 21.35 29.62
CA ILE A 369 9.64 22.38 29.72
C ILE A 369 10.29 23.69 30.22
N PRO A 370 10.31 24.79 29.45
CA PRO A 370 10.62 26.11 29.99
C PRO A 370 9.39 26.72 30.71
N PRO A 371 9.59 27.59 31.71
CA PRO A 371 8.51 28.18 32.49
C PRO A 371 7.67 29.18 31.67
N ALA A 372 6.38 29.21 32.01
CA ALA A 372 5.31 29.94 31.34
C ALA A 372 5.49 31.47 31.32
N PRO A 373 5.18 32.16 30.20
CA PRO A 373 4.87 33.57 30.22
C PRO A 373 3.36 33.82 30.38
N THR A 374 3.10 34.83 31.19
CA THR A 374 1.84 35.45 31.58
C THR A 374 0.96 35.83 30.38
N SER A 375 -0.34 35.59 30.53
CA SER A 375 -1.40 35.93 29.60
C SER A 375 -1.62 37.45 29.43
N VAL A 376 -1.80 37.90 28.19
CA VAL A 376 -2.40 39.19 27.84
C VAL A 376 -3.48 38.93 26.77
N PRO A 377 -4.69 39.49 26.88
CA PRO A 377 -5.73 39.30 25.87
C PRO A 377 -5.69 40.43 24.83
N THR A 378 -5.67 40.09 23.54
CA THR A 378 -6.00 41.07 22.49
C THR A 378 -6.66 40.40 21.26
N THR A 379 -7.93 40.77 21.12
CA THR A 379 -8.85 40.90 19.99
C THR A 379 -8.38 40.78 18.53
N SER A 380 -9.40 40.43 17.72
CA SER A 380 -9.76 40.83 16.33
C SER A 380 -9.34 40.00 15.11
N ASP A 381 -10.39 39.44 14.51
CA ASP A 381 -10.68 39.16 13.10
C ASP A 381 -9.83 39.85 12.03
N SER A 382 -9.47 39.09 10.98
CA SER A 382 -9.62 39.48 9.55
C SER A 382 -8.89 38.50 8.62
N THR A 383 -9.59 37.54 8.02
CA THR A 383 -9.19 36.90 6.74
C THR A 383 -10.34 36.06 6.15
N SER A 384 -11.39 36.76 5.74
CA SER A 384 -12.29 36.31 4.67
C SER A 384 -12.17 37.33 3.56
N LEU A 385 -12.24 36.87 2.30
CA LEU A 385 -12.08 37.61 1.04
C LEU A 385 -10.66 37.55 0.46
N LEU A 386 -10.47 36.67 -0.52
CA LEU A 386 -9.78 36.93 -1.80
C LEU A 386 -9.64 35.60 -2.57
N PHE A 387 -10.66 35.17 -3.31
CA PHE A 387 -10.49 34.36 -4.55
C PHE A 387 -11.78 34.42 -5.37
N ALA A 388 -12.00 35.57 -6.01
CA ALA A 388 -12.86 35.69 -7.17
C ALA A 388 -12.25 36.76 -8.06
N SER A 389 -11.61 36.35 -9.16
CA SER A 389 -11.36 37.10 -10.41
C SER A 389 -10.14 36.51 -11.12
N VAL A 390 -10.32 35.74 -12.19
CA VAL A 390 -9.70 35.95 -13.53
C VAL A 390 -10.40 34.99 -14.49
N ALA A 391 -11.33 35.50 -15.29
CA ALA A 391 -11.82 34.84 -16.50
C ALA A 391 -12.37 35.91 -17.46
N THR A 392 -11.51 36.65 -18.17
CA THR A 392 -11.85 37.25 -19.47
C THR A 392 -10.60 37.77 -20.19
N LEU A 393 -10.51 37.47 -21.49
CA LEU A 393 -9.69 38.03 -22.60
C LEU A 393 -8.97 36.88 -23.32
N MET A 394 -9.59 36.40 -24.41
CA MET A 394 -9.42 36.82 -25.81
C MET A 394 -8.22 36.15 -26.46
#